data_AF-A0A5N9EXU2-F1
#
_entry.id   AF-A0A5N9EXU2-F1
#
_cell.length_a   1.000
_cell.length_b   1.000
_cell.length_c   1.000
_cell.angle_alpha   90.00
_cell.angle_beta   90.00
_cell.angle_gamma   90.00
#
_symmetry.space_group_name_H-M   'P 1'
#
loop_
_entity.id
_entity.type
_entity.pdbx_description
1 polymer ?
#
loop_
_entity_poly.entity_id
_entity_poly.type
_entity_poly.pdbx_seq_one_letter_code
_entity_poly.pdbx_strand_id
1 'polypeptide(L)'
;MAMASPEYLEAADGLRPELGIVSQYVSVGAGNSPAWTDFDSWVNAHPGSDSGEYIEGGDDVIQMYTSSTTGHPKGVVLTHDSLIANIARPSLKSSCPRPPGAGCRVSLSYSGVLYFVHRRDPTQLKL
;
A
#
# COMPACT_ATOMS: atom_id res chain seq x y z
N MET A 1 12.21 -9.76 -5.12
CA MET A 1 11.35 -10.29 -4.04
C MET A 1 9.90 -10.16 -4.47
N ALA A 2 9.06 -11.14 -4.17
CA ALA A 2 7.62 -11.09 -4.38
C ALA A 2 6.90 -11.29 -3.04
N MET A 3 5.83 -10.52 -2.82
CA MET A 3 4.99 -10.58 -1.64
C MET A 3 3.54 -10.83 -2.07
N ALA A 4 2.84 -11.73 -1.38
CA ALA A 4 1.44 -12.04 -1.67
C ALA A 4 0.70 -12.44 -0.39
N SER A 5 -0.60 -12.14 -0.33
CA SER A 5 -1.49 -12.69 0.70
C SER A 5 -1.89 -14.13 0.36
N PRO A 6 -2.35 -14.93 1.35
CA PRO A 6 -2.69 -16.34 1.18
C PRO A 6 -3.57 -16.65 -0.04
N GLU A 7 -4.52 -15.78 -0.36
CA GLU A 7 -5.47 -15.95 -1.47
C GLU A 7 -4.83 -15.85 -2.87
N TYR A 8 -3.60 -15.35 -2.99
CA TYR A 8 -2.90 -15.21 -4.28
C TYR A 8 -1.70 -16.17 -4.44
N LEU A 9 -1.39 -16.99 -3.44
CA LEU A 9 -0.18 -17.83 -3.46
C LEU A 9 -0.18 -18.82 -4.63
N GLU A 10 -1.31 -19.47 -4.90
CA GLU A 10 -1.45 -20.42 -6.01
C GLU A 10 -1.18 -19.75 -7.37
N ALA A 11 -1.79 -18.59 -7.60
CA ALA A 11 -1.60 -17.82 -8.83
C ALA A 11 -0.14 -17.34 -8.98
N ALA A 12 0.48 -16.91 -7.89
CA ALA A 12 1.87 -16.47 -7.87
C ALA A 12 2.85 -17.64 -8.09
N ASP A 13 2.57 -18.82 -7.54
CA ASP A 13 3.37 -20.02 -7.77
C ASP A 13 3.25 -20.52 -9.22
N GLY A 14 2.09 -20.35 -9.85
CA GLY A 14 1.91 -20.61 -11.28
C GLY A 14 2.82 -19.75 -12.18
N LEU A 15 3.11 -18.51 -11.77
CA LEU A 15 4.00 -17.58 -12.48
C LEU A 15 5.47 -17.73 -12.08
N ARG A 16 5.78 -18.46 -11.01
CA ARG A 16 7.15 -18.61 -10.48
C ARG A 16 8.19 -19.00 -11.55
N PRO A 17 7.92 -19.91 -12.52
CA PRO A 17 8.88 -20.25 -13.57
C PRO A 17 9.24 -19.08 -14.51
N GLU A 18 8.35 -18.09 -14.64
CA GLU A 18 8.53 -16.92 -15.51
C GLU A 18 9.27 -15.77 -14.80
N LEU A 19 9.33 -15.80 -13.47
CA LEU A 19 9.89 -14.75 -12.62
C LEU A 19 11.39 -14.97 -12.35
N GLY A 20 12.22 -15.07 -13.40
CA GLY A 20 13.65 -15.42 -13.30
C GLY A 20 14.53 -14.48 -12.45
N ILE A 21 14.04 -13.28 -12.12
CA ILE A 21 14.74 -12.31 -11.26
C ILE A 21 14.32 -12.38 -9.78
N VAL A 22 13.27 -13.11 -9.45
CA VAL A 22 12.71 -13.16 -8.10
C VAL A 22 13.33 -14.32 -7.32
N SER A 23 14.21 -13.99 -6.37
CA SER A 23 14.86 -14.97 -5.50
C SER A 23 14.11 -15.26 -4.19
N GLN A 24 13.20 -14.38 -3.79
CA GLN A 24 12.56 -14.42 -2.48
C GLN A 24 11.05 -14.22 -2.58
N TYR A 25 10.31 -15.09 -1.88
CA TYR A 25 8.85 -15.17 -1.87
C TYR A 25 8.36 -15.09 -0.42
N VAL A 26 7.59 -14.05 -0.11
CA VAL A 26 7.12 -13.76 1.25
C VAL A 26 5.60 -13.72 1.29
N SER A 27 5.01 -14.47 2.21
CA SER A 27 3.56 -14.56 2.41
C SER A 27 3.14 -13.60 3.52
N VAL A 28 2.15 -12.75 3.24
CA VAL A 28 1.60 -11.80 4.21
C VAL A 28 0.30 -12.37 4.77
N GLY A 29 0.34 -12.86 6.01
CA GLY A 29 -0.83 -13.35 6.74
C GLY A 29 -1.14 -14.85 6.58
N ALA A 30 -0.40 -15.60 5.75
CA ALA A 30 -0.42 -17.06 5.76
C ALA A 30 0.76 -17.56 6.60
N GLY A 31 0.57 -17.66 7.91
CA GLY A 31 1.64 -17.94 8.89
C GLY A 31 2.45 -19.22 8.70
N ASN A 32 2.08 -20.09 7.74
CA ASN A 32 2.90 -21.24 7.34
C ASN A 32 2.50 -21.76 5.95
N SER A 33 3.24 -21.36 4.91
CA SER A 33 3.12 -21.91 3.56
C SER A 33 4.46 -22.53 3.14
N PRO A 34 4.53 -23.80 2.71
CA PRO A 34 5.79 -24.52 2.52
C PRO A 34 6.80 -23.86 1.55
N ALA A 35 6.30 -23.13 0.55
CA ALA A 35 7.11 -22.50 -0.50
C ALA A 35 7.32 -20.98 -0.29
N TRP A 36 6.86 -20.43 0.83
CA TRP A 36 6.83 -19.00 1.10
C TRP A 36 7.31 -18.71 2.53
N THR A 37 8.15 -17.68 2.68
CA THR A 37 8.56 -17.22 4.00
C THR A 37 7.41 -16.42 4.63
N ASP A 38 7.08 -16.69 5.89
CA ASP A 38 6.13 -15.89 6.64
C ASP A 38 6.65 -14.45 6.84
N PHE A 39 5.81 -13.45 6.59
CA PHE A 39 6.18 -12.03 6.65
C PHE A 39 6.62 -11.61 8.05
N ASP A 40 5.85 -11.95 9.09
CA ASP A 40 6.15 -11.53 10.46
C ASP A 40 7.48 -12.14 10.92
N SER A 41 7.70 -13.42 10.63
CA SER A 41 8.96 -14.11 10.91
C SER A 41 10.13 -13.48 10.16
N TRP A 42 9.93 -13.09 8.89
CA TRP A 42 10.96 -12.46 8.07
C TRP A 42 11.33 -11.05 8.57
N VAL A 43 10.35 -10.21 8.88
CA VAL A 43 10.59 -8.85 9.40
C VAL A 43 11.32 -8.92 10.75
N ASN A 44 10.86 -9.80 11.66
CA ASN A 44 11.44 -9.92 13.00
C ASN A 44 12.86 -10.51 13.01
N ALA A 45 13.33 -11.09 11.90
CA ALA A 45 14.71 -11.55 11.76
C ALA A 45 15.71 -10.41 11.49
N HIS A 46 15.24 -9.20 11.17
CA HIS A 46 16.08 -8.05 10.86
C HIS A 46 16.22 -7.10 12.07
N PRO A 47 17.35 -6.38 12.19
CA PRO A 47 17.50 -5.36 13.21
C PRO A 47 16.43 -4.27 13.08
N GLY A 48 15.83 -3.85 14.19
CA GLY A 48 14.93 -2.68 14.23
C GLY A 48 15.66 -1.33 14.21
N SER A 49 16.96 -1.32 13.94
CA SER A 49 17.77 -0.11 13.81
C SER A 49 17.59 0.51 12.42
N ASP A 50 17.74 1.84 12.35
CA ASP A 50 17.82 2.53 11.06
C ASP A 50 18.95 1.94 10.20
N SER A 51 18.66 1.74 8.91
CA SER A 51 19.63 1.30 7.91
C SER A 51 20.79 2.29 7.74
N GLY A 52 20.56 3.57 8.04
CA GLY A 52 21.56 4.64 7.87
C GLY A 52 21.85 4.97 6.39
N GLU A 53 21.07 4.42 5.47
CA GLU A 53 21.18 4.69 4.04
C GLU A 53 20.68 6.11 3.72
N TYR A 54 21.45 6.81 2.89
CA TYR A 54 21.05 8.13 2.39
C TYR A 54 20.19 7.96 1.14
N ILE A 55 19.05 8.64 1.11
CA ILE A 55 18.07 8.57 0.01
C ILE A 55 17.84 9.99 -0.50
N GLU A 56 17.94 10.19 -1.82
CA GLU A 56 17.67 11.47 -2.47
C GLU A 56 16.17 11.61 -2.79
N GLY A 57 15.67 12.86 -2.77
CA GLY A 57 14.26 13.13 -3.12
C GLY A 57 13.88 12.71 -4.54
N GLY A 58 14.87 12.67 -5.45
CA GLY A 58 14.72 12.22 -6.82
C GLY A 58 14.70 10.69 -7.01
N ASP A 59 15.02 9.91 -5.97
CA ASP A 59 15.05 8.46 -6.07
C ASP A 59 13.63 7.88 -6.19
N ASP A 60 13.52 6.82 -6.98
CA ASP A 60 12.26 6.11 -7.20
C ASP A 60 11.86 5.33 -5.94
N VAL A 61 10.63 5.52 -5.46
CA VAL A 61 10.11 4.85 -4.26
C VAL A 61 8.99 3.87 -4.56
N ILE A 62 8.14 4.15 -5.53
CA ILE A 62 6.97 3.32 -5.87
C ILE A 62 6.84 3.17 -7.37
N GLN A 63 6.73 1.92 -7.84
CA GLN A 63 6.28 1.58 -9.19
C GLN A 63 4.86 1.01 -9.10
N MET A 64 3.86 1.80 -9.49
CA MET A 64 2.46 1.38 -9.51
C MET A 64 2.07 0.93 -10.92
N TYR A 65 1.33 -0.18 -11.03
CA TYR A 65 0.72 -0.60 -12.28
C TYR A 65 -0.74 -0.17 -12.33
N THR A 66 -1.12 0.54 -13.38
CA THR A 66 -2.50 1.02 -13.57
C THR A 66 -3.18 0.32 -14.74
N SER A 67 -4.47 0.06 -14.60
CA SER A 67 -5.29 -0.44 -15.70
C SER A 67 -5.32 0.60 -16.82
N SER A 68 -4.93 0.20 -18.02
CA SER A 68 -5.01 1.05 -19.21
C SER A 68 -6.13 0.54 -20.12
N THR A 69 -6.73 1.45 -20.89
CA THR A 69 -7.75 1.10 -21.89
C THR A 69 -7.23 0.19 -23.00
N THR A 70 -5.90 0.09 -23.14
CA THR A 70 -5.20 -0.76 -24.11
C THR A 70 -4.87 -2.17 -23.60
N GLY A 71 -5.39 -2.56 -22.43
CA GLY A 71 -5.28 -3.91 -21.87
C GLY A 71 -3.94 -4.25 -21.21
N HIS A 72 -2.87 -3.51 -21.52
CA HIS A 72 -1.56 -3.70 -20.91
C HIS A 72 -1.38 -2.76 -19.72
N PRO A 73 -1.05 -3.26 -18.51
CA PRO A 73 -0.79 -2.42 -17.36
C PRO A 73 0.34 -1.42 -17.64
N LYS A 74 0.13 -0.15 -17.29
CA LYS A 74 1.17 0.88 -17.42
C LYS A 74 1.88 1.07 -16.08
N GLY A 75 3.21 1.02 -16.12
CA GLY A 75 4.05 1.39 -14.99
C GLY A 75 4.09 2.90 -14.80
N VAL A 76 3.64 3.37 -13.64
CA VAL A 76 3.80 4.73 -13.13
C VAL A 76 4.85 4.72 -12.02
N VAL A 77 5.97 5.38 -12.25
CA VAL A 77 7.05 5.55 -11.27
C VAL A 77 6.79 6.83 -10.46
N LEU A 78 6.92 6.75 -9.15
CA LEU A 78 6.89 7.88 -8.22
C LEU A 78 8.22 7.96 -7.48
N THR A 79 8.81 9.14 -7.49
CA THR A 79 9.96 9.50 -6.65
C THR A 79 9.54 9.89 -5.23
N HIS A 80 10.48 9.89 -4.28
CA HIS A 80 10.25 10.37 -2.92
C HIS A 80 9.61 11.78 -2.88
N ASP A 81 10.15 12.73 -3.65
CA ASP A 81 9.62 14.09 -3.74
C ASP A 81 8.20 14.12 -4.31
N SER A 82 7.93 13.34 -5.37
CA SER A 82 6.60 13.29 -5.98
C SER A 82 5.54 12.70 -5.05
N LEU A 83 5.92 11.70 -4.26
CA LEU A 83 5.06 11.07 -3.27
C LEU A 83 4.78 12.04 -2.11
N ILE A 84 5.80 12.71 -1.59
CA ILE A 84 5.63 13.70 -0.52
C ILE A 84 4.78 14.87 -1.03
N ALA A 85 5.04 15.39 -2.23
CA ALA A 85 4.24 16.46 -2.82
C ALA A 85 2.79 16.06 -3.04
N ASN A 86 2.52 14.77 -3.30
CA ASN A 86 1.17 14.23 -3.39
C ASN A 86 0.48 14.24 -2.00
N ILE A 87 1.14 13.71 -0.97
CA ILE A 87 0.59 13.59 0.39
C ILE A 87 0.43 14.96 1.06
N ALA A 88 1.39 15.87 0.85
CA ALA A 88 1.47 17.15 1.54
C ALA A 88 0.55 18.23 0.99
N ARG A 89 -0.23 17.97 -0.08
CA ARG A 89 -1.21 18.94 -0.63
C ARG A 89 -2.52 18.89 0.16
N PRO A 90 -2.77 19.79 1.12
CA PRO A 90 -4.03 19.82 1.83
C PRO A 90 -5.02 20.58 0.95
N SER A 91 -5.75 19.89 0.07
CA SER A 91 -6.94 20.47 -0.56
C SER A 91 -8.13 20.25 0.37
N LEU A 92 -8.12 20.91 1.53
CA LEU A 92 -9.32 21.05 2.36
C LEU A 92 -10.31 21.96 1.64
N LYS A 93 -11.11 21.40 0.72
CA LYS A 93 -12.44 21.96 0.46
C LYS A 93 -13.37 21.45 1.56
N SER A 94 -13.32 22.08 2.73
CA SER A 94 -14.33 21.88 3.76
C SER A 94 -15.62 22.60 3.38
N SER A 95 -16.36 22.07 2.40
CA SER A 95 -17.73 22.49 2.12
C SER A 95 -18.71 21.50 2.76
N CYS A 96 -18.71 21.41 4.08
CA CYS A 96 -19.77 20.71 4.80
C CYS A 96 -20.17 21.52 6.03
N PRO A 97 -21.32 22.22 6.01
CA PRO A 97 -21.91 22.80 7.21
C PRO A 97 -22.29 21.67 8.16
N ARG A 98 -21.81 21.69 9.42
CA ARG A 98 -22.16 20.70 10.44
C ARG A 98 -23.48 21.06 11.14
N PRO A 99 -24.55 20.26 11.02
CA PRO A 99 -25.52 20.14 12.10
C PRO A 99 -24.99 19.22 13.22
N PRO A 100 -25.34 19.46 14.50
CA PRO A 100 -24.93 18.60 15.60
C PRO A 100 -25.57 17.20 15.47
N GLY A 101 -24.75 16.15 15.61
CA GLY A 101 -25.23 14.75 15.74
C GLY A 101 -25.05 13.84 14.52
N ALA A 102 -24.54 14.33 13.38
CA ALA A 102 -24.26 13.49 12.20
C ALA A 102 -22.76 13.23 12.03
N GLY A 103 -22.38 11.97 11.87
CA GLY A 103 -20.99 11.58 11.55
C GLY A 103 -20.51 12.24 10.26
N CYS A 104 -19.33 12.85 10.30
CA CYS A 104 -18.74 13.53 9.14
C CYS A 104 -18.11 12.49 8.20
N ARG A 105 -18.73 12.25 7.04
CA ARG A 105 -18.06 11.58 5.92
C ARG A 105 -17.17 12.60 5.22
N VAL A 106 -15.87 12.55 5.51
CA VAL A 106 -14.88 13.33 4.76
C VAL A 106 -14.58 12.58 3.47
N SER A 107 -15.02 13.14 2.36
CA SER A 107 -14.65 12.68 1.02
C SER A 107 -13.34 13.35 0.62
N LEU A 108 -12.26 12.59 0.57
CA LEU A 108 -10.98 13.03 0.01
C LEU A 108 -10.97 12.62 -1.47
N SER A 109 -11.22 13.57 -2.36
CA SER A 109 -11.08 13.37 -3.80
C SER A 109 -9.70 13.85 -4.23
N TYR A 110 -8.82 12.90 -4.59
CA TYR A 110 -7.49 13.17 -5.09
C TYR A 110 -7.40 12.75 -6.55
N SER A 111 -7.39 13.71 -7.49
CA SER A 111 -7.11 13.48 -8.92
C SER A 111 -7.72 12.19 -9.52
N GLY A 112 -8.98 11.87 -9.17
CA GLY A 112 -9.72 10.69 -9.64
C GLY A 112 -9.68 9.44 -8.74
N VAL A 113 -8.90 9.44 -7.67
CA VAL A 113 -8.90 8.38 -6.64
C VAL A 113 -9.61 8.89 -5.38
N LEU A 114 -10.69 8.20 -5.03
CA LEU A 114 -11.54 8.53 -3.89
C LEU A 114 -11.14 7.67 -2.69
N TYR A 115 -10.61 8.29 -1.64
CA TYR A 115 -10.32 7.61 -0.39
C TYR A 115 -11.44 7.87 0.61
N PHE A 116 -12.13 6.80 1.03
CA PHE A 116 -13.11 6.85 2.12
C PHE A 116 -12.41 6.56 3.44
N VAL A 117 -12.09 7.61 4.20
CA VAL A 117 -11.64 7.44 5.59
C VAL A 117 -12.86 7.52 6.51
N HIS A 118 -13.36 6.38 6.95
CA HIS A 118 -14.36 6.33 8.01
C HIS A 118 -13.66 6.47 9.37
N ARG A 119 -13.71 7.66 9.99
CA ARG A 119 -13.49 7.73 11.44
C ARG A 119 -14.73 7.16 12.13
N ARG A 120 -14.60 6.02 12.81
CA ARG A 120 -15.61 5.60 13.79
C ARG A 120 -15.53 6.51 15.01
N ASP A 121 -16.69 6.84 15.56
CA ASP A 121 -16.81 7.52 16.84
C ASP A 121 -16.25 6.60 17.94
N PRO A 122 -15.24 7.05 18.73
CA PRO A 122 -14.67 6.25 19.81
C PRO A 122 -15.67 5.93 20.94
N THR A 123 -16.87 6.54 20.97
CA THR A 123 -17.90 6.28 21.98
C THR A 123 -18.81 5.07 21.68
N GLN A 124 -18.62 4.37 20.56
CA GLN A 124 -19.42 3.19 20.17
C GLN A 124 -18.70 1.84 20.36
N LEU A 125 -17.59 1.80 21.10
CA LEU A 125 -17.02 0.54 21.61
C LEU A 125 -17.72 0.16 22.91
N LYS A 126 -18.82 -0.59 22.82
CA LYS A 126 -19.29 -1.42 23.93
C LYS A 126 -18.46 -2.71 23.94
N LEU A 127 -17.91 -3.02 25.11
CA LEU A 127 -17.38 -4.35 25.48
C LEU A 127 -18.42 -5.45 25.20
#